data_AF-A0AAU8A6B5-F1
#
_entry.id   AF-A0AAU8A6B5-F1
#
_cell.length_a   1.000
_cell.length_b   1.000
_cell.length_c   1.000
_cell.angle_alpha   90.00
_cell.angle_beta   90.00
_cell.angle_gamma   90.00
#
_symmetry.space_group_name_H-M   'P 1'
#
loop_
_entity.id
_entity.type
_entity.pdbx_description
1 polymer ?
#
loop_
_entity_poly.entity_id
_entity_poly.type
_entity_poly.pdbx_seq_one_letter_code
_entity_poly.pdbx_strand_id
1 'polypeptide(L)'
;MSITDYKLTESDFASTGAEALPDKVVGQAEYVKGMIDGPSKDVIMPKYNGALDAIMVALEDSLNYKGQLTSASNLDNYFGEPGIYQVAAAQGTPSADAYGILLVCKASGYSMQLYFSRVQNRAYFRTQENGQAITPWFTLFTAGSNGTGSDFNNIAKSGSYGIFGSGTDKHAPYAGAYGTLQVYQSNQYITQTFISVTDAKTSVRAYNGSVWTAWKTL
;
A
#
# COMPACT_ATOMS: atom_id res chain seq x y z
N MET A 1 -1.58 -15.08 22.89
CA MET A 1 -1.27 -14.17 24.01
C MET A 1 -1.92 -12.85 23.66
N SER A 2 -2.88 -12.42 24.47
CA SER A 2 -3.62 -11.17 24.31
C SER A 2 -2.86 -10.02 24.96
N ILE A 3 -3.07 -8.76 24.56
CA ILE A 3 -2.40 -7.63 25.22
C ILE A 3 -2.83 -7.47 26.69
N THR A 4 -4.03 -7.94 27.03
CA THR A 4 -4.52 -8.07 28.40
C THR A 4 -3.67 -9.00 29.25
N ASP A 5 -2.94 -9.95 28.66
CA ASP A 5 -1.98 -10.82 29.37
C ASP A 5 -0.73 -10.05 29.83
N TYR A 6 -0.49 -8.83 29.31
CA TYR A 6 0.66 -7.98 29.66
C TYR A 6 0.29 -6.82 30.59
N LYS A 7 -1.00 -6.61 30.88
CA LYS A 7 -1.42 -5.55 31.79
C LYS A 7 -1.07 -5.94 33.22
N LEU A 8 -0.56 -4.97 33.97
CA LEU A 8 -0.36 -5.13 35.40
C LEU A 8 -1.72 -5.13 36.11
N THR A 9 -1.83 -6.02 37.08
CA THR A 9 -2.96 -6.23 37.97
C THR A 9 -2.54 -5.99 39.41
N GLU A 10 -3.50 -5.84 40.33
CA GLU A 10 -3.18 -5.68 41.76
C GLU A 10 -2.40 -6.89 42.32
N SER A 11 -2.61 -8.09 41.78
CA SER A 11 -1.87 -9.29 42.16
C SER A 11 -0.38 -9.25 41.81
N ASP A 12 0.01 -8.51 40.78
CA ASP A 12 1.42 -8.41 40.35
C ASP A 12 2.27 -7.64 41.36
N PHE A 13 1.63 -6.81 42.19
CA PHE A 13 2.25 -6.07 43.28
C PHE A 13 1.96 -6.66 44.66
N ALA A 14 1.05 -7.65 44.74
CA ALA A 14 0.62 -8.25 46.00
C ALA A 14 1.64 -9.24 46.60
N SER A 15 2.81 -9.46 45.98
CA SER A 15 3.74 -10.53 46.37
C SER A 15 5.02 -10.03 47.04
N THR A 16 4.89 -9.62 48.29
CA THR A 16 5.12 -10.50 49.45
C THR A 16 4.49 -9.78 50.63
N GLY A 17 3.52 -10.42 51.31
CA GLY A 17 2.87 -9.81 52.46
C GLY A 17 3.88 -9.31 53.50
N ALA A 18 3.45 -8.43 54.41
CA ALA A 18 4.29 -7.92 55.50
C ALA A 18 5.02 -9.04 56.28
N GLU A 19 4.50 -10.27 56.19
CA GLU A 19 5.03 -11.52 56.71
C GLU A 19 6.38 -11.98 56.11
N ALA A 20 6.80 -11.46 54.95
CA ALA A 20 8.12 -11.73 54.36
C ALA A 20 9.17 -10.68 54.73
N LEU A 21 8.76 -9.56 55.34
CA LEU A 21 9.67 -8.56 55.87
C LEU A 21 10.26 -9.12 57.17
N PRO A 22 11.59 -9.02 57.40
CA PRO A 22 12.21 -9.55 58.61
C PRO A 22 11.59 -8.89 59.83
N ASP A 23 10.87 -9.69 60.63
CA ASP A 23 10.15 -9.31 61.86
C ASP A 23 11.06 -8.60 62.87
N LYS A 24 11.25 -7.29 62.69
CA LYS A 24 11.76 -6.40 63.72
C LYS A 24 11.01 -5.08 63.59
N VAL A 25 10.11 -4.86 64.55
CA VAL A 25 9.30 -3.65 64.81
C VAL A 25 7.87 -3.72 64.25
N VAL A 26 6.96 -4.16 65.13
CA VAL A 26 5.50 -4.11 64.97
C VAL A 26 5.07 -2.70 64.54
N GLY A 27 4.30 -2.60 63.45
CA GLY A 27 3.81 -1.34 62.86
C GLY A 27 4.68 -0.70 61.77
N GLN A 28 5.96 -1.08 61.63
CA GLN A 28 6.82 -0.57 60.54
C GLN A 28 6.63 -1.36 59.24
N ALA A 29 6.38 -2.67 59.32
CA ALA A 29 6.19 -3.52 58.15
C ALA A 29 4.94 -3.13 57.33
N GLU A 30 3.83 -2.81 57.99
CA GLU A 30 2.60 -2.34 57.35
C GLU A 30 2.77 -0.95 56.75
N TYR A 31 3.51 -0.08 57.43
CA TYR A 31 3.87 1.25 56.92
C TYR A 31 4.74 1.16 55.65
N VAL A 32 5.81 0.35 55.68
CA VAL A 32 6.68 0.12 54.52
C VAL A 32 5.92 -0.53 53.37
N LYS A 33 5.04 -1.49 53.66
CA LYS A 33 4.14 -2.09 52.67
C LYS A 33 3.24 -1.03 52.03
N GLY A 34 2.58 -0.18 52.82
CA GLY A 34 1.76 0.93 52.31
C GLY A 34 2.55 1.92 51.44
N MET A 35 3.83 2.17 51.78
CA MET A 35 4.70 3.03 50.99
C MET A 35 5.11 2.43 49.63
N ILE A 36 4.99 1.12 49.44
CA ILE A 36 5.31 0.43 48.17
C ILE A 36 4.04 0.15 47.37
N ASP A 37 3.01 -0.37 48.04
CA ASP A 37 1.73 -0.74 47.43
C ASP A 37 1.01 0.50 46.87
N GLY A 38 1.03 1.61 47.60
CA GLY A 38 0.39 2.87 47.17
C GLY A 38 0.94 3.37 45.84
N PRO A 39 2.24 3.67 45.71
CA PRO A 39 2.83 4.08 44.43
C PRO A 39 2.68 3.04 43.32
N SER A 40 2.73 1.75 43.65
CA SER A 40 2.58 0.67 42.67
C SER A 40 1.19 0.66 42.05
N LYS A 41 0.15 0.78 42.89
CA LYS A 41 -1.26 0.79 42.47
C LYS A 41 -1.69 2.12 41.86
N ASP A 42 -1.27 3.25 42.44
CA ASP A 42 -1.81 4.57 42.08
C ASP A 42 -0.99 5.28 40.99
N VAL A 43 0.26 4.87 40.76
CA VAL A 43 1.17 5.55 39.81
C VAL A 43 1.73 4.60 38.77
N ILE A 44 2.37 3.51 39.18
CA ILE A 44 3.11 2.62 38.26
C ILE A 44 2.14 1.85 37.36
N MET A 45 1.14 1.18 37.95
CA MET A 45 0.16 0.39 37.20
C MET A 45 -0.63 1.25 36.19
N PRO A 46 -1.21 2.41 36.56
CA PRO A 46 -1.91 3.27 35.60
C PRO A 46 -1.01 3.77 34.49
N LYS A 47 0.24 4.16 34.80
CA LYS A 47 1.18 4.69 33.80
C LYS A 47 1.61 3.62 32.80
N TYR A 48 1.91 2.41 33.28
CA TYR A 48 2.31 1.29 32.43
C TYR A 48 1.14 0.80 31.57
N ASN A 49 -0.03 0.56 32.17
CA ASN A 49 -1.21 0.13 31.43
C ASN A 49 -1.67 1.20 30.42
N GLY A 50 -1.59 2.49 30.77
CA GLY A 50 -1.87 3.59 29.85
C GLY A 50 -0.87 3.68 28.68
N ALA A 51 0.41 3.36 28.90
CA ALA A 51 1.39 3.28 27.82
C ALA A 51 1.12 2.10 26.88
N LEU A 52 0.74 0.93 27.42
CA LEU A 52 0.31 -0.22 26.61
C LEU A 52 -0.94 0.11 25.78
N ASP A 53 -1.92 0.79 26.37
CA ASP A 53 -3.13 1.23 25.67
C ASP A 53 -2.80 2.20 24.52
N ALA A 54 -1.90 3.16 24.75
CA ALA A 54 -1.44 4.09 23.70
C ALA A 54 -0.70 3.37 22.55
N ILE A 55 0.12 2.36 22.87
CA ILE A 55 0.80 1.53 21.86
C ILE A 55 -0.22 0.73 21.07
N MET A 56 -1.25 0.17 21.72
CA MET A 56 -2.29 -0.59 21.04
C MET A 56 -3.06 0.28 20.06
N VAL A 57 -3.48 1.48 20.46
CA VAL A 57 -4.13 2.45 19.58
C VAL A 57 -3.25 2.79 18.38
N ALA A 58 -1.95 3.04 18.60
CA ALA A 58 -1.01 3.33 17.51
C ALA A 58 -0.82 2.13 16.56
N LEU A 59 -0.85 0.90 17.07
CA LEU A 59 -0.83 -0.32 16.26
C LEU A 59 -2.16 -0.52 15.51
N GLU A 60 -3.30 -0.21 16.11
CA GLU A 60 -4.62 -0.28 15.46
C GLU A 60 -4.79 0.74 14.33
N ASP A 61 -4.15 1.90 14.49
CA ASP A 61 -4.02 2.97 13.49
C ASP A 61 -2.97 2.66 12.41
N SER A 62 -2.20 1.57 12.55
CA SER A 62 -1.26 1.12 11.53
C SER A 62 -1.95 0.40 10.35
N LEU A 63 -1.22 0.18 9.25
CA LEU A 63 -1.68 -0.52 8.03
C LEU A 63 -1.89 -2.03 8.28
N ASN A 64 -2.86 -2.39 9.11
CA ASN A 64 -3.26 -3.77 9.39
C ASN A 64 -4.26 -4.29 8.36
N TYR A 65 -4.35 -5.62 8.24
CA TYR A 65 -5.41 -6.27 7.48
C TYR A 65 -6.76 -6.11 8.19
N LYS A 66 -7.70 -5.42 7.54
CA LYS A 66 -9.04 -5.09 8.08
C LYS A 66 -10.14 -6.05 7.60
N GLY A 67 -9.86 -6.90 6.61
CA GLY A 67 -10.80 -7.91 6.12
C GLY A 67 -11.05 -7.86 4.61
N GLN A 68 -12.08 -8.59 4.18
CA GLN A 68 -12.46 -8.73 2.78
C GLN A 68 -13.68 -7.85 2.44
N LEU A 69 -13.56 -7.04 1.39
CA LEU A 69 -14.62 -6.24 0.79
C LEU A 69 -15.29 -7.03 -0.33
N THR A 70 -16.62 -7.12 -0.30
CA THR A 70 -17.43 -7.90 -1.25
C THR A 70 -18.32 -7.00 -2.11
N SER A 71 -19.20 -7.57 -2.92
CA SER A 71 -20.16 -6.83 -3.75
C SER A 71 -21.13 -5.93 -2.97
N ALA A 72 -21.28 -6.15 -1.67
CA ALA A 72 -22.02 -5.28 -0.77
C ALA A 72 -21.23 -4.02 -0.34
N SER A 73 -19.93 -3.99 -0.58
CA SER A 73 -19.03 -2.89 -0.20
C SER A 73 -18.82 -1.93 -1.37
N ASN A 74 -18.78 -0.62 -1.10
CA ASN A 74 -18.31 0.39 -2.04
C ASN A 74 -17.02 1.03 -1.51
N LEU A 75 -15.94 0.97 -2.30
CA LEU A 75 -14.63 1.53 -1.96
C LEU A 75 -14.69 3.04 -1.64
N ASP A 76 -15.67 3.77 -2.16
CA ASP A 76 -15.86 5.20 -1.89
C ASP A 76 -16.11 5.50 -0.40
N ASN A 77 -16.60 4.52 0.36
CA ASN A 77 -16.90 4.67 1.78
C ASN A 77 -15.69 4.42 2.70
N TYR A 78 -14.55 4.01 2.14
CA TYR A 78 -13.40 3.55 2.93
C TYR A 78 -12.30 4.61 3.11
N PHE A 79 -12.45 5.83 2.59
CA PHE A 79 -11.44 6.90 2.81
C PHE A 79 -11.28 7.31 4.28
N GLY A 80 -12.28 7.03 5.12
CA GLY A 80 -12.22 7.27 6.57
C GLY A 80 -11.50 6.19 7.37
N GLU A 81 -11.24 5.03 6.75
CA GLU A 81 -10.88 3.77 7.41
C GLU A 81 -9.48 3.32 6.95
N PRO A 82 -8.38 3.82 7.56
CA PRO A 82 -7.03 3.43 7.18
C PRO A 82 -6.79 1.94 7.42
N GLY A 83 -6.07 1.29 6.50
CA GLY A 83 -5.78 -0.13 6.59
C GLY A 83 -5.59 -0.82 5.24
N ILE A 84 -5.44 -2.14 5.30
CA ILE A 84 -5.27 -3.03 4.14
C ILE A 84 -6.52 -3.92 4.03
N TYR A 85 -7.11 -3.96 2.85
CA TYR A 85 -8.29 -4.77 2.57
C TYR A 85 -8.05 -5.71 1.39
N GLN A 86 -8.57 -6.93 1.50
CA GLN A 86 -8.76 -7.79 0.35
C GLN A 86 -10.01 -7.31 -0.39
N VAL A 87 -9.94 -7.16 -1.71
CA VAL A 87 -11.09 -6.78 -2.54
C VAL A 87 -11.53 -7.97 -3.36
N ALA A 88 -12.81 -8.33 -3.25
CA ALA A 88 -13.44 -9.40 -4.00
C ALA A 88 -14.79 -8.94 -4.57
N ALA A 89 -14.74 -8.33 -5.76
CA ALA A 89 -15.91 -7.81 -6.47
C ALA A 89 -16.66 -6.66 -5.77
N ALA A 90 -15.94 -5.79 -5.07
CA ALA A 90 -16.52 -4.58 -4.49
C ALA A 90 -16.83 -3.50 -5.53
N GLN A 91 -17.76 -2.61 -5.19
CA GLN A 91 -18.17 -1.46 -5.99
C GLN A 91 -17.14 -0.32 -5.88
N GLY A 92 -17.17 0.62 -6.82
CA GLY A 92 -16.25 1.77 -6.83
C GLY A 92 -14.81 1.39 -7.19
N THR A 93 -14.60 0.19 -7.74
CA THR A 93 -13.30 -0.30 -8.21
C THR A 93 -12.93 0.29 -9.59
N PRO A 94 -11.63 0.35 -9.94
CA PRO A 94 -11.19 0.94 -11.22
C PRO A 94 -11.49 0.09 -12.46
N SER A 95 -12.01 -1.14 -12.30
CA SER A 95 -12.29 -2.06 -13.40
C SER A 95 -13.36 -3.09 -13.06
N ALA A 96 -14.08 -3.62 -14.05
CA ALA A 96 -15.16 -4.59 -13.85
C ALA A 96 -14.71 -5.91 -13.18
N ASP A 97 -13.49 -6.38 -13.43
CA ASP A 97 -12.95 -7.64 -12.88
C ASP A 97 -12.07 -7.44 -11.62
N ALA A 98 -12.40 -6.43 -10.81
CA ALA A 98 -11.51 -5.97 -9.74
C ALA A 98 -11.48 -6.91 -8.52
N TYR A 99 -10.58 -7.89 -8.58
CA TYR A 99 -10.06 -8.63 -7.42
C TYR A 99 -8.64 -8.15 -7.11
N GLY A 100 -8.34 -7.89 -5.83
CA GLY A 100 -7.06 -7.28 -5.51
C GLY A 100 -6.88 -6.90 -4.05
N ILE A 101 -5.98 -5.96 -3.81
CA ILE A 101 -5.68 -5.40 -2.49
C ILE A 101 -5.93 -3.89 -2.54
N LEU A 102 -6.64 -3.36 -1.55
CA LEU A 102 -6.81 -1.92 -1.33
C LEU A 102 -6.00 -1.51 -0.11
N LEU A 103 -5.17 -0.48 -0.26
CA LEU A 103 -4.54 0.24 0.84
C LEU A 103 -5.24 1.58 0.99
N VAL A 104 -5.65 1.90 2.21
CA VAL A 104 -6.18 3.21 2.56
C VAL A 104 -5.19 3.89 3.50
N CYS A 105 -4.74 5.07 3.11
CA CYS A 105 -3.89 5.93 3.93
C CYS A 105 -4.63 7.22 4.25
N LYS A 106 -4.50 7.71 5.48
CA LYS A 106 -5.10 8.97 5.94
C LYS A 106 -4.04 9.83 6.60
N ALA A 107 -3.94 11.09 6.18
CA ALA A 107 -3.00 12.07 6.68
C ALA A 107 -3.69 13.45 6.76
N SER A 108 -3.93 13.93 7.99
CA SER A 108 -4.39 15.29 8.30
C SER A 108 -5.36 15.92 7.27
N GLY A 109 -6.60 15.42 7.22
CA GLY A 109 -7.64 15.92 6.31
C GLY A 109 -7.58 15.36 4.89
N TYR A 110 -6.49 14.69 4.50
CA TYR A 110 -6.35 14.02 3.21
C TYR A 110 -6.39 12.50 3.39
N SER A 111 -7.03 11.82 2.44
CA SER A 111 -7.05 10.38 2.35
C SER A 111 -6.66 9.94 0.95
N MET A 112 -6.01 8.80 0.86
CA MET A 112 -5.54 8.19 -0.37
C MET A 112 -5.93 6.72 -0.39
N GLN A 113 -6.33 6.25 -1.56
CA GLN A 113 -6.51 4.83 -1.85
C GLN A 113 -5.49 4.39 -2.89
N LEU A 114 -4.76 3.31 -2.61
CA LEU A 114 -4.00 2.57 -3.61
C LEU A 114 -4.65 1.22 -3.82
N TYR A 115 -4.88 0.86 -5.08
CA TYR A 115 -5.49 -0.42 -5.45
C TYR A 115 -4.54 -1.23 -6.34
N PHE A 116 -4.25 -2.46 -5.94
CA PHE A 116 -3.45 -3.43 -6.68
C PHE A 116 -4.36 -4.51 -7.23
N SER A 117 -4.61 -4.50 -8.53
CA SER A 117 -5.42 -5.51 -9.21
C SER A 117 -4.64 -6.81 -9.37
N ARG A 118 -5.19 -7.91 -8.84
CA ARG A 118 -4.72 -9.28 -9.09
C ARG A 118 -4.98 -9.71 -10.53
N VAL A 119 -6.08 -9.26 -11.14
CA VAL A 119 -6.52 -9.73 -12.46
C VAL A 119 -5.75 -9.04 -13.58
N GLN A 120 -5.60 -7.72 -13.49
CA GLN A 120 -4.98 -6.93 -14.55
C GLN A 120 -3.48 -6.71 -14.34
N ASN A 121 -2.94 -7.08 -13.17
CA ASN A 121 -1.59 -6.73 -12.72
C ASN A 121 -1.33 -5.21 -12.84
N ARG A 122 -2.33 -4.42 -12.41
CA ARG A 122 -2.33 -2.96 -12.49
C ARG A 122 -2.41 -2.32 -11.11
N ALA A 123 -1.73 -1.19 -10.95
CA ALA A 123 -1.83 -0.36 -9.77
C ALA A 123 -2.64 0.91 -10.09
N TYR A 124 -3.43 1.36 -9.14
CA TYR A 124 -4.26 2.56 -9.27
C TYR A 124 -4.16 3.37 -8.00
N PHE A 125 -4.32 4.69 -8.11
CA PHE A 125 -4.51 5.56 -6.97
C PHE A 125 -5.62 6.57 -7.19
N ARG A 126 -6.18 7.05 -6.09
CA ARG A 126 -7.06 8.22 -6.04
C ARG A 126 -7.02 8.83 -4.64
N THR A 127 -7.50 10.06 -4.51
CA THR A 127 -7.45 10.84 -3.28
C THR A 127 -8.80 11.45 -2.95
N GLN A 128 -8.97 11.82 -1.68
CA GLN A 128 -10.07 12.61 -1.19
C GLN A 128 -9.55 13.58 -0.12
N GLU A 129 -9.88 14.86 -0.24
CA GLU A 129 -9.79 15.81 0.86
C GLU A 129 -11.09 15.77 1.67
N ASN A 130 -11.03 15.90 3.00
CA ASN A 130 -12.13 15.63 3.94
C ASN A 130 -13.48 16.22 3.49
N GLY A 131 -14.42 15.34 3.14
CA GLY A 131 -15.78 15.71 2.69
C GLY A 131 -15.87 16.28 1.26
N GLN A 132 -14.74 16.42 0.55
CA GLN A 132 -14.67 16.86 -0.84
C GLN A 132 -14.92 15.69 -1.81
N ALA A 133 -15.07 16.05 -3.09
CA ALA A 133 -15.23 15.09 -4.17
C ALA A 133 -14.04 14.12 -4.25
N ILE A 134 -14.35 12.84 -4.48
CA ILE A 134 -13.35 11.79 -4.70
C ILE A 134 -12.76 11.98 -6.10
N THR A 135 -11.43 11.99 -6.22
CA THR A 135 -10.80 12.06 -7.54
C THR A 135 -11.05 10.76 -8.31
N PRO A 136 -11.11 10.80 -9.65
CA PRO A 136 -11.14 9.58 -10.46
C PRO A 136 -9.95 8.66 -10.16
N TRP A 137 -10.11 7.37 -10.43
CA TRP A 137 -8.99 6.43 -10.40
C TRP A 137 -7.96 6.80 -11.46
N PHE A 138 -6.72 7.00 -11.03
CA PHE A 138 -5.57 7.14 -11.89
C PHE A 138 -4.77 5.84 -11.90
N THR A 139 -4.38 5.36 -13.08
CA THR A 139 -3.55 4.16 -13.19
C THR A 139 -2.08 4.52 -12.97
N LEU A 140 -1.48 3.98 -11.90
CA LEU A 140 -0.03 4.01 -11.70
C LEU A 140 0.60 2.99 -12.64
N PHE A 141 1.60 3.42 -13.40
CA PHE A 141 2.31 2.62 -14.39
C PHE A 141 2.41 1.15 -14.01
N THR A 142 1.77 0.34 -14.84
CA THR A 142 2.01 -1.09 -14.90
C THR A 142 2.11 -1.43 -16.36
N ALA A 143 3.16 -2.17 -16.71
CA ALA A 143 3.35 -2.77 -18.02
C ALA A 143 2.12 -3.61 -18.36
N GLY A 144 1.09 -2.97 -18.91
CA GLY A 144 0.04 -3.67 -19.59
C GLY A 144 0.71 -4.28 -20.81
N SER A 145 0.74 -5.61 -20.87
CA SER A 145 0.90 -6.32 -22.13
C SER A 145 -0.25 -5.90 -23.05
N ASN A 146 -0.16 -4.70 -23.60
CA ASN A 146 -1.14 -4.12 -24.48
C ASN A 146 -0.93 -4.76 -25.86
N GLY A 147 -1.27 -6.05 -25.97
CA GLY A 147 -1.25 -6.82 -27.20
C GLY A 147 0.12 -7.04 -27.84
N THR A 148 0.25 -8.14 -28.56
CA THR A 148 1.26 -8.32 -29.60
C THR A 148 0.87 -7.45 -30.79
N GLY A 149 1.22 -6.17 -30.76
CA GLY A 149 1.23 -5.36 -31.97
C GLY A 149 2.36 -5.85 -32.86
N SER A 150 2.05 -6.38 -34.05
CA SER A 150 3.08 -6.74 -35.03
C SER A 150 3.76 -5.52 -35.65
N ASP A 151 3.09 -4.35 -35.60
CA ASP A 151 3.52 -3.09 -36.19
C ASP A 151 3.71 -2.01 -35.10
N PHE A 152 4.95 -1.56 -34.91
CA PHE A 152 5.30 -0.55 -33.91
C PHE A 152 4.62 0.80 -34.17
N ASN A 153 4.22 1.13 -35.40
CA ASN A 153 3.53 2.40 -35.68
C ASN A 153 2.13 2.45 -35.08
N ASN A 154 1.51 1.29 -34.85
CA ASN A 154 0.16 1.19 -34.28
C ASN A 154 0.19 1.22 -32.74
N ILE A 155 1.37 1.13 -32.13
CA ILE A 155 1.57 1.15 -30.69
C ILE A 155 1.75 2.60 -30.22
N ALA A 156 0.67 3.37 -30.29
CA ALA A 156 0.69 4.82 -30.12
C ALA A 156 0.27 5.32 -28.72
N LYS A 157 -0.43 4.48 -27.94
CA LYS A 157 -0.94 4.87 -26.62
C LYS A 157 0.16 4.82 -25.57
N SER A 158 0.16 5.76 -24.64
CA SER A 158 1.09 5.77 -23.51
C SER A 158 1.05 4.44 -22.74
N GLY A 159 2.22 3.86 -22.46
CA GLY A 159 2.33 2.58 -21.74
C GLY A 159 3.69 1.90 -21.92
N SER A 160 3.83 0.71 -21.34
CA SER A 160 5.01 -0.17 -21.51
C SER A 160 4.56 -1.53 -22.03
N TYR A 161 5.14 -1.96 -23.14
CA TYR A 161 4.72 -3.10 -23.94
C TYR A 161 5.83 -4.14 -24.01
N GLY A 162 5.50 -5.41 -23.78
CA GLY A 162 6.41 -6.52 -24.07
C GLY A 162 6.33 -6.92 -25.55
N ILE A 163 7.46 -6.94 -26.23
CA ILE A 163 7.57 -7.31 -27.65
C ILE A 163 8.22 -8.70 -27.72
N PHE A 164 7.38 -9.72 -27.91
CA PHE A 164 7.78 -11.13 -27.95
C PHE A 164 6.99 -11.88 -29.04
N GLY A 165 7.63 -12.87 -29.68
CA GLY A 165 7.00 -13.74 -30.69
C GLY A 165 7.29 -13.37 -32.15
N SER A 166 6.97 -14.29 -33.07
CA SER A 166 7.21 -14.14 -34.52
C SER A 166 6.31 -13.06 -35.16
N GLY A 167 6.85 -12.28 -36.11
CA GLY A 167 6.10 -11.27 -36.86
C GLY A 167 5.92 -9.93 -36.14
N THR A 168 6.77 -9.63 -35.15
CA THR A 168 6.76 -8.39 -34.35
C THR A 168 7.73 -7.32 -34.86
N ASP A 169 8.36 -7.52 -36.02
CA ASP A 169 9.46 -6.69 -36.51
C ASP A 169 9.05 -5.55 -37.45
N LYS A 170 7.75 -5.40 -37.71
CA LYS A 170 7.28 -4.35 -38.62
C LYS A 170 7.45 -2.96 -37.96
N HIS A 171 8.23 -2.10 -38.63
CA HIS A 171 8.67 -0.80 -38.14
C HIS A 171 9.40 -0.83 -36.78
N ALA A 172 9.92 -1.99 -36.40
CA ALA A 172 10.84 -2.13 -35.29
C ALA A 172 12.19 -1.45 -35.59
N PRO A 173 13.04 -1.21 -34.58
CA PRO A 173 14.38 -0.67 -34.81
C PRO A 173 15.29 -1.60 -35.63
N TYR A 174 15.04 -2.91 -35.61
CA TYR A 174 15.72 -3.93 -36.41
C TYR A 174 14.86 -5.20 -36.52
N ALA A 175 15.20 -6.08 -37.46
CA ALA A 175 14.50 -7.35 -37.65
C ALA A 175 14.65 -8.27 -36.43
N GLY A 176 13.56 -8.87 -35.95
CA GLY A 176 13.55 -9.72 -34.76
C GLY A 176 13.76 -8.97 -33.44
N ALA A 177 13.34 -7.70 -33.36
CA ALA A 177 13.44 -6.92 -32.13
C ALA A 177 12.56 -7.50 -31.00
N TYR A 178 13.22 -8.13 -30.03
CA TYR A 178 12.59 -8.58 -28.78
C TYR A 178 12.97 -7.67 -27.63
N GLY A 179 11.99 -7.27 -26.83
CA GLY A 179 12.27 -6.45 -25.67
C GLY A 179 11.07 -5.67 -25.14
N THR A 180 11.34 -4.51 -24.57
CA THR A 180 10.31 -3.64 -23.98
C THR A 180 10.19 -2.36 -24.78
N LEU A 181 8.98 -2.02 -25.22
CA LEU A 181 8.67 -0.74 -25.84
C LEU A 181 7.93 0.15 -24.84
N GLN A 182 8.53 1.26 -24.47
CA GLN A 182 7.89 2.33 -23.71
C GLN A 182 7.34 3.37 -24.68
N VAL A 183 6.10 3.78 -24.47
CA VAL A 183 5.40 4.78 -25.29
C VAL A 183 4.97 5.92 -24.39
N TYR A 184 5.24 7.14 -24.82
CA TYR A 184 4.74 8.36 -24.21
C TYR A 184 4.00 9.18 -25.26
N GLN A 185 2.72 9.41 -25.06
CA GLN A 185 1.87 10.24 -25.91
C GLN A 185 1.51 11.54 -25.20
N SER A 186 1.71 12.67 -25.89
CA SER A 186 1.23 14.00 -25.49
C SER A 186 0.58 14.67 -26.70
N ASN A 187 -0.75 14.79 -26.68
CA ASN A 187 -1.57 15.19 -27.84
C ASN A 187 -1.26 14.32 -29.07
N GLN A 188 -0.78 14.95 -30.15
CA GLN A 188 -0.39 14.31 -31.41
C GLN A 188 1.06 13.80 -31.42
N TYR A 189 1.85 14.12 -30.39
CA TYR A 189 3.26 13.74 -30.29
C TYR A 189 3.38 12.42 -29.56
N ILE A 190 4.15 11.49 -30.13
CA ILE A 190 4.39 10.18 -29.52
C ILE A 190 5.90 9.96 -29.48
N THR A 191 6.43 9.53 -28.33
CA THR A 191 7.81 9.05 -28.21
C THR A 191 7.77 7.55 -27.93
N GLN A 192 8.60 6.81 -28.66
CA GLN A 192 8.81 5.39 -28.46
C GLN A 192 10.25 5.12 -28.07
N THR A 193 10.45 4.42 -26.95
CA THR A 193 11.75 3.96 -26.45
C THR A 193 11.72 2.45 -26.37
N PHE A 194 12.52 1.78 -27.19
CA PHE A 194 12.64 0.33 -27.21
C PHE A 194 13.94 -0.10 -26.53
N ILE A 195 13.84 -1.03 -25.59
CA ILE A 195 14.97 -1.63 -24.87
C ILE A 195 15.03 -3.11 -25.26
N SER A 196 16.08 -3.47 -25.98
CA SER A 196 16.34 -4.84 -26.44
C SER A 196 16.65 -5.78 -25.28
N VAL A 197 16.05 -6.97 -25.27
CA VAL A 197 16.48 -8.06 -24.36
C VAL A 197 17.61 -8.90 -24.94
N THR A 198 17.92 -8.75 -26.23
CA THR A 198 18.96 -9.54 -26.91
C THR A 198 20.35 -8.95 -26.71
N ASP A 199 20.47 -7.63 -26.77
CA ASP A 199 21.76 -6.92 -26.72
C ASP A 199 21.75 -5.67 -25.81
N ALA A 200 20.69 -5.49 -25.02
CA ALA A 200 20.51 -4.38 -24.08
C ALA A 200 20.58 -2.97 -24.71
N LYS A 201 20.55 -2.85 -26.03
CA LYS A 201 20.55 -1.55 -26.70
C LYS A 201 19.22 -0.85 -26.54
N THR A 202 19.29 0.47 -26.40
CA THR A 202 18.11 1.33 -26.36
C THR A 202 17.98 2.06 -27.70
N SER A 203 16.80 2.02 -28.30
CA SER A 203 16.47 2.75 -29.53
C SER A 203 15.29 3.68 -29.27
N VAL A 204 15.36 4.90 -29.80
CA VAL A 204 14.31 5.91 -29.62
C VAL A 204 13.85 6.44 -30.97
N ARG A 205 12.56 6.71 -31.10
CA ARG A 205 11.97 7.48 -32.20
C ARG A 205 10.78 8.31 -31.73
N ALA A 206 10.33 9.23 -32.56
CA ALA A 206 9.14 10.03 -32.29
C ALA A 206 8.18 10.10 -33.49
N TYR A 207 6.91 10.32 -33.20
CA TYR A 207 5.90 10.75 -34.16
C TYR A 207 5.59 12.23 -33.90
N ASN A 208 5.66 13.06 -34.94
CA ASN A 208 5.50 14.51 -34.82
C ASN A 208 4.07 15.01 -35.07
N GLY A 209 3.08 14.11 -35.18
CA GLY A 209 1.73 14.42 -35.61
C GLY A 209 1.45 14.11 -37.08
N SER A 210 2.48 13.85 -37.89
CA SER A 210 2.32 13.51 -39.32
C SER A 210 3.19 12.34 -39.78
N VAL A 211 4.41 12.22 -39.27
CA VAL A 211 5.36 11.17 -39.67
C VAL A 211 6.15 10.62 -38.48
N TRP A 212 6.53 9.36 -38.57
CA TRP A 212 7.49 8.74 -37.65
C TRP A 212 8.91 9.09 -38.09
N THR A 213 9.75 9.50 -37.14
CA THR A 213 11.19 9.61 -37.37
C THR A 213 11.81 8.22 -37.51
N ALA A 214 12.99 8.16 -38.13
CA ALA A 214 13.82 6.97 -38.04
C ALA A 214 14.15 6.65 -36.58
N TRP A 215 14.38 5.36 -36.31
CA TRP A 215 14.94 4.92 -35.04
C TRP A 215 16.38 5.40 -34.90
N LYS A 216 16.72 5.88 -33.71
CA LYS A 216 18.08 6.20 -33.30
C LYS A 216 18.46 5.31 -32.13
N THR A 217 19.49 4.50 -32.31
CA THR A 217 20.09 3.72 -31.21
C THR A 217 21.01 4.63 -30.39
N LEU A 218 20.91 4.51 -29.07
CA LEU A 218 21.73 5.22 -28.09
C LEU A 218 22.96 4.40 -27.70
#